data_AF-A0A444R479-F1
#
_entry.id   AF-A0A444R479-F1
#
_cell.length_a   1.000
_cell.length_b   1.000
_cell.length_c   1.000
_cell.angle_alpha   90.00
_cell.angle_beta   90.00
_cell.angle_gamma   90.00
#
_symmetry.space_group_name_H-M   'P 1'
#
loop_
_entity.id
_entity.type
_entity.pdbx_description
1 polymer ?
#
loop_
_entity_poly.entity_id
_entity_poly.type
_entity_poly.pdbx_seq_one_letter_code
_entity_poly.pdbx_strand_id
1 'polypeptide(L)'
;RSIRGYKYKSIAPKYANGDLKGASKLITGSLEYQYNVTGKWWGAVFVDSGEAVSDIRRSDFKTGTGVGVRWESPVGPIKLDFAVPVADKDEHGLQFYIGLGPEL
;
A
#
# COMPACT_ATOMS: atom_id res chain seq x y z
N ARG A 1 8.24 3.37 2.49
CA ARG A 1 7.06 2.49 2.40
C ARG A 1 5.95 3.23 1.66
N SER A 2 5.25 2.57 0.74
CA SER A 2 4.08 3.14 0.01
C SER A 2 2.80 2.49 0.54
N ILE A 3 1.66 3.16 0.43
CA ILE A 3 0.35 2.56 0.74
C ILE A 3 -0.09 1.74 -0.47
N ARG A 4 -0.25 0.42 -0.30
CA ARG A 4 -0.79 -0.45 -1.36
C ARG A 4 -2.28 -0.14 -1.54
N GLY A 5 -2.73 -0.07 -2.79
CA GLY A 5 -4.08 0.39 -3.17
C GLY A 5 -4.10 1.79 -3.78
N TYR A 6 -3.01 2.55 -3.66
CA TYR A 6 -2.84 3.86 -4.26
C TYR A 6 -1.76 3.85 -5.34
N LYS A 7 -1.94 4.65 -6.40
CA LYS A 7 -0.92 4.81 -7.45
C LYS A 7 0.37 5.39 -6.87
N TYR A 8 1.51 4.96 -7.41
CA TYR A 8 2.82 5.51 -7.04
C TYR A 8 2.81 7.04 -7.13
N LYS A 9 3.23 7.73 -6.05
CA LYS A 9 3.23 9.21 -5.88
C LYS A 9 1.86 9.91 -5.84
N SER A 10 0.74 9.19 -5.79
CA SER A 10 -0.60 9.81 -5.74
C SER A 10 -0.91 10.54 -4.42
N ILE A 11 -0.29 10.11 -3.33
CA ILE A 11 -0.53 10.63 -1.97
C ILE A 11 0.23 11.96 -1.72
N ALA A 12 1.17 12.32 -2.60
CA ALA A 12 1.90 13.57 -2.45
C ALA A 12 0.98 14.78 -2.71
N PRO A 13 1.07 15.85 -1.89
CA PRO A 13 0.32 17.08 -2.12
C PRO A 13 0.56 17.59 -3.54
N LYS A 14 -0.49 18.10 -4.20
CA LYS A 14 -0.41 18.67 -5.55
C LYS A 14 -0.57 20.19 -5.52
N TYR A 15 0.13 20.87 -6.41
CA TYR A 15 -0.13 22.28 -6.74
C TYR A 15 -1.45 22.39 -7.54
N ALA A 16 -2.00 23.59 -7.66
CA ALA A 16 -3.25 23.83 -8.40
C ALA A 16 -3.17 23.47 -9.91
N ASN A 17 -1.95 23.35 -10.44
CA ASN A 17 -1.67 22.91 -11.80
C ASN A 17 -1.50 21.38 -11.94
N GLY A 18 -1.67 20.60 -10.87
CA GLY A 18 -1.55 19.14 -10.85
C GLY A 18 -0.14 18.60 -10.57
N ASP A 19 0.87 19.46 -10.50
CA ASP A 19 2.25 19.04 -10.21
C ASP A 19 2.42 18.60 -8.75
N LEU A 20 3.29 17.60 -8.54
CA LEU A 20 3.59 17.12 -7.19
C LEU A 20 4.36 18.21 -6.42
N LYS A 21 3.71 18.77 -5.40
CA LYS A 21 4.28 19.78 -4.49
C LYS A 21 5.34 19.21 -3.57
N GLY A 22 5.39 17.88 -3.44
CA GLY A 22 6.21 17.20 -2.45
C GLY A 22 5.63 17.34 -1.04
N ALA A 23 5.88 16.35 -0.20
CA ALA A 23 5.54 16.38 1.22
C ALA A 23 6.82 16.49 2.04
N SER A 24 6.85 17.39 3.03
CA SER A 24 7.98 17.50 3.96
C SER A 24 7.86 16.54 5.14
N LYS A 25 6.67 15.94 5.36
CA LYS A 25 6.41 14.95 6.40
C LYS A 25 5.63 13.78 5.81
N LEU A 26 6.06 12.57 6.17
CA LEU A 26 5.43 11.32 5.76
C LEU A 26 5.23 10.45 6.99
N ILE A 27 3.99 10.01 7.22
CA ILE A 27 3.67 8.96 8.19
C ILE A 27 3.00 7.81 7.45
N THR A 28 3.48 6.59 7.70
CA THR A 28 2.90 5.38 7.12
C THR A 28 2.88 4.27 8.17
N GLY A 29 1.73 3.66 8.37
CA GLY A 29 1.52 2.45 9.15
C GLY A 29 1.00 1.32 8.27
N SER A 30 1.34 0.09 8.62
CA SER A 30 0.83 -1.10 7.95
C SER A 30 0.61 -2.19 8.99
N LEU A 31 -0.53 -2.86 8.91
CA LEU A 31 -0.84 -4.07 9.64
C LEU A 31 -1.07 -5.18 8.62
N GLU A 32 -0.30 -6.25 8.72
CA GLU A 32 -0.42 -7.42 7.86
C GLU A 32 -0.54 -8.67 8.74
N TYR A 33 -1.54 -9.50 8.43
CA TYR A 33 -1.73 -10.80 9.03
C TYR A 33 -1.52 -11.88 7.97
N GLN A 34 -0.66 -12.84 8.27
CA GLN A 34 -0.32 -13.95 7.37
C GLN A 34 -0.69 -15.28 8.03
N TYR A 35 -1.26 -16.19 7.24
CA TYR A 35 -1.68 -17.51 7.68
C TYR A 35 -1.17 -18.57 6.71
N ASN A 36 -0.51 -19.61 7.22
CA ASN A 36 -0.09 -20.74 6.39
C ASN A 36 -1.32 -21.57 6.05
N VAL A 37 -1.67 -21.60 4.76
CA VAL A 37 -2.84 -22.35 4.28
C VAL A 37 -2.45 -23.81 4.07
N THR A 38 -1.35 -24.04 3.36
CA THR A 38 -0.83 -25.40 3.12
C THR A 38 0.59 -25.36 2.56
N GLY A 39 1.48 -26.20 3.10
CA GLY A 39 2.84 -26.35 2.61
C GLY A 39 3.55 -25.00 2.45
N LYS A 40 3.83 -24.64 1.19
CA LYS A 40 4.57 -23.42 0.79
C LYS A 40 3.66 -22.21 0.50
N TRP A 41 2.36 -22.34 0.73
CA TRP A 41 1.36 -21.32 0.41
C TRP A 41 0.83 -20.65 1.67
N TRP A 42 0.95 -19.33 1.70
CA TRP A 42 0.40 -18.49 2.75
C TRP A 42 -0.63 -17.53 2.19
N GLY A 43 -1.73 -17.36 2.90
CA GLY A 43 -2.66 -16.26 2.70
C GLY A 43 -2.21 -15.06 3.52
N ALA A 44 -2.47 -13.87 3.01
CA ALA A 44 -2.22 -12.62 3.71
C ALA A 44 -3.44 -11.71 3.60
N VAL A 45 -3.69 -10.94 4.65
CA VAL A 45 -4.61 -9.80 4.62
C VAL A 45 -3.90 -8.62 5.24
N PHE A 46 -4.10 -7.42 4.70
CA PHE A 46 -3.40 -6.24 5.18
C PHE A 46 -4.28 -5.00 5.11
N VAL A 47 -3.91 -4.05 5.96
CA VAL A 47 -4.38 -2.67 5.91
C VAL A 47 -3.17 -1.75 6.05
N ASP A 48 -3.02 -0.87 5.07
CA ASP A 48 -1.99 0.14 5.01
C ASP A 48 -2.66 1.51 5.16
N SER A 49 -2.12 2.37 6.00
CA SER A 49 -2.62 3.73 6.17
C SER A 49 -1.47 4.71 6.26
N GLY A 50 -1.67 5.93 5.78
CA GLY A 50 -0.61 6.91 5.79
C GLY A 50 -1.03 8.22 5.17
N GLU A 51 -0.15 9.18 5.34
CA GLU A 51 -0.41 10.56 5.03
C GLU A 51 0.91 11.24 4.68
N ALA A 52 0.88 12.05 3.62
CA ALA A 52 2.00 12.85 3.19
C ALA A 52 1.57 14.32 3.19
N VAL A 53 1.98 15.08 4.20
CA VAL A 53 1.54 16.47 4.40
C VAL A 53 2.74 17.41 4.52
N SER A 54 2.53 18.65 4.07
CA SER A 54 3.49 19.75 4.25
C SER A 54 3.07 20.74 5.34
N ASP A 55 1.78 20.73 5.72
CA ASP A 55 1.21 21.49 6.81
C ASP A 55 0.35 20.54 7.66
N ILE A 56 0.69 20.38 8.94
CA ILE A 56 0.05 19.43 9.87
C ILE A 56 -1.43 19.79 10.13
N ARG A 57 -1.84 21.02 9.78
CA ARG A 57 -3.22 21.50 9.98
C ARG A 57 -4.22 20.97 8.94
N ARG A 58 -3.75 20.41 7.82
CA ARG A 58 -4.59 19.68 6.87
C ARG A 58 -4.25 18.21 6.95
N SER A 59 -5.16 17.43 7.52
CA SER A 59 -5.04 15.98 7.55
C SER A 59 -5.94 15.33 6.49
N ASP A 60 -5.34 14.49 5.64
CA ASP A 60 -5.98 13.65 4.63
C ASP A 60 -5.30 12.27 4.64
N PHE A 61 -5.66 11.46 5.64
CA PHE A 61 -5.17 10.09 5.75
C PHE A 61 -5.72 9.22 4.62
N LYS A 62 -4.82 8.60 3.87
CA LYS A 62 -5.12 7.62 2.84
C LYS A 62 -5.02 6.23 3.44
N THR A 63 -6.03 5.40 3.23
CA THR A 63 -6.08 4.04 3.78
C THR A 63 -6.41 3.07 2.67
N GLY A 64 -5.60 2.02 2.51
CA GLY A 64 -5.83 0.93 1.58
C GLY A 64 -5.90 -0.39 2.32
N THR A 65 -6.76 -1.30 1.87
CA THR A 65 -6.81 -2.67 2.38
C THR A 65 -6.69 -3.65 1.23
N GLY A 66 -6.20 -4.84 1.53
CA GLY A 66 -6.00 -5.84 0.52
C GLY A 66 -5.81 -7.24 1.07
N VAL A 67 -5.80 -8.16 0.12
CA VAL A 67 -5.53 -9.57 0.34
C VAL A 67 -4.36 -9.99 -0.53
N GLY A 68 -3.64 -11.01 -0.08
CA GLY A 68 -2.46 -11.47 -0.76
C GLY A 68 -2.23 -12.95 -0.63
N VAL A 69 -1.41 -13.45 -1.53
CA VAL A 69 -0.85 -14.80 -1.50
C VAL A 69 0.66 -14.67 -1.41
N ARG A 70 1.28 -15.50 -0.57
CA ARG A 70 2.72 -15.68 -0.52
C ARG A 70 3.04 -17.12 -0.91
N TRP A 71 4.00 -17.27 -1.80
CA TRP A 71 4.46 -18.58 -2.22
C TRP A 71 5.97 -18.68 -2.05
N GLU A 72 6.41 -19.67 -1.29
CA GLU A 72 7.82 -20.02 -1.20
C GLU A 72 8.22 -20.83 -2.44
N SER A 73 8.62 -20.13 -3.49
CA SER A 73 9.13 -20.77 -4.70
C SER A 73 10.57 -21.28 -4.48
N PRO A 74 11.07 -22.21 -5.32
CA PRO A 74 12.46 -22.68 -5.25
C PRO A 74 13.52 -21.58 -5.42
N VAL A 75 13.16 -20.46 -6.05
CA VAL A 75 14.04 -19.32 -6.30
C VAL A 75 13.87 -18.19 -5.29
N GLY A 76 12.94 -18.33 -4.34
CA GLY A 76 12.68 -17.38 -3.26
C GLY A 76 11.20 -17.05 -3.04
N PRO A 77 10.87 -16.22 -2.03
CA PRO A 77 9.50 -15.83 -1.74
C PRO A 77 8.90 -14.97 -2.87
N ILE A 78 7.67 -15.31 -3.28
CA ILE A 78 6.86 -14.55 -4.23
C ILE A 78 5.63 -14.01 -3.49
N LYS A 79 5.33 -12.73 -3.67
CA LYS A 79 4.16 -12.06 -3.09
C LYS A 79 3.23 -11.58 -4.21
N LEU A 80 1.95 -11.91 -4.11
CA LEU A 80 0.91 -11.43 -5.01
C LEU A 80 -0.14 -10.74 -4.14
N ASP A 81 -0.31 -9.44 -4.30
CA ASP A 81 -1.23 -8.63 -3.49
C ASP A 81 -2.27 -7.94 -4.37
N PHE A 82 -3.50 -7.90 -3.88
CA PHE A 82 -4.62 -7.15 -4.43
C PHE A 82 -5.10 -6.17 -3.38
N ALA A 83 -5.11 -4.88 -3.69
CA ALA A 83 -5.49 -3.83 -2.76
C ALA A 83 -6.49 -2.86 -3.37
N VAL A 84 -7.33 -2.28 -2.52
CA VAL A 84 -8.29 -1.25 -2.86
C VAL A 84 -8.18 -0.10 -1.85
N PRO A 85 -8.38 1.16 -2.27
CA PRO A 85 -8.53 2.27 -1.35
C PRO A 85 -9.82 2.11 -0.53
N VAL A 86 -9.76 2.49 0.75
CA VAL A 86 -10.88 2.43 1.70
C VAL A 86 -11.15 3.85 2.19
N ALA A 87 -12.43 4.23 2.20
CA ALA A 87 -12.88 5.55 2.64
C ALA A 87 -12.33 6.73 1.81
N ASP A 88 -11.94 6.48 0.56
CA ASP A 88 -11.56 7.52 -0.39
C ASP A 88 -12.68 7.76 -1.41
N LYS A 89 -13.12 9.01 -1.55
CA LYS A 89 -14.19 9.38 -2.49
C LYS A 89 -13.67 9.67 -3.89
N ASP A 90 -12.38 9.99 -4.01
CA ASP A 90 -11.77 10.46 -5.25
C ASP A 90 -10.90 9.37 -5.90
N GLU A 91 -10.41 8.41 -5.12
CA GLU A 91 -9.63 7.27 -5.61
C GLU A 91 -10.43 5.97 -5.55
N HIS A 92 -10.65 5.36 -6.72
CA HIS A 92 -11.34 4.08 -6.86
C HIS A 92 -10.53 3.17 -7.78
N GLY A 93 -10.48 1.87 -7.47
CA GLY A 93 -9.90 0.86 -8.37
C GLY A 93 -9.08 -0.21 -7.67
N LEU A 94 -9.13 -1.42 -8.22
CA LEU A 94 -8.30 -2.54 -7.78
C LEU A 94 -6.87 -2.33 -8.27
N GLN A 95 -5.92 -2.35 -7.34
CA GLN A 95 -4.49 -2.35 -7.62
C GLN A 95 -3.92 -3.75 -7.39
N PHE A 96 -3.02 -4.15 -8.27
CA PHE A 96 -2.33 -5.43 -8.20
C PHE A 96 -0.83 -5.20 -8.04
N TYR A 97 -0.20 -5.96 -7.15
CA TYR A 97 1.22 -5.86 -6.84
C TYR A 97 1.88 -7.24 -6.86
N ILE A 98 3.07 -7.30 -7.44
CA ILE A 98 3.95 -8.47 -7.40
C ILE A 98 5.23 -8.08 -6.67
N GLY A 99 5.61 -8.87 -5.67
CA GLY A 99 6.89 -8.77 -4.97
C GLY A 99 7.73 -10.03 -5.20
N LEU A 100 9.02 -9.86 -5.49
CA LEU A 100 9.98 -10.94 -5.66
C LEU A 100 11.17 -10.69 -4.72
N GLY A 101 11.51 -11.68 -3.90
CA GLY A 101 12.69 -11.63 -3.04
C GLY A 101 12.39 -11.27 -1.57
N PRO A 102 13.43 -11.28 -0.71
CA PRO A 102 13.29 -10.96 0.71
C PRO A 102 12.88 -9.50 0.91
N GLU A 103 12.02 -9.28 1.90
CA GLU A 103 11.63 -7.94 2.34
C GLU A 103 12.84 -7.30 3.03
N LEU A 104 13.31 -6.15 2.52
CA LEU A 104 14.28 -5.30 3.21
C LEU A 104 13.56 -4.35 4.18
#